data_AF-A0A381VRU5-F1
#
_entry.id   AF-A0A381VRU5-F1
#
_cell.length_a   1.000
_cell.length_b   1.000
_cell.length_c   1.000
_cell.angle_alpha   90.00
_cell.angle_beta   90.00
_cell.angle_gamma   90.00
#
_symmetry.space_group_name_H-M   'P 1'
#
loop_
_entity.id
_entity.type
_entity.pdbx_description
1 polymer ?
#
loop_
_entity_poly.entity_id
_entity_poly.type
_entity_poly.pdbx_seq_one_letter_code
_entity_poly.pdbx_strand_id
1 'polypeptide(L)'
;MIGYPHKDELDKNRDDIKGCTIGANSTIRPGAIYSTAKVGKNTRTGHNFLVRENTVIGDGCLIGTNVVIDNDCVVGDNCSFQTGAYIPT
;
A
#
# COMPACT_ATOMS: atom_id res chain seq x y z
N MET A 1 6.54 -4.93 -6.66
CA MET A 1 7.48 -3.89 -6.22
C MET A 1 7.06 -3.42 -4.84
N ILE A 2 7.95 -3.40 -3.87
CA ILE A 2 7.64 -3.00 -2.48
C ILE A 2 8.62 -1.91 -2.09
N GLY A 3 8.10 -0.79 -1.56
CA GLY A 3 8.89 0.36 -1.12
C GLY A 3 9.47 1.19 -2.25
N TYR A 4 8.76 1.34 -3.38
CA TYR A 4 9.25 2.18 -4.47
C TYR A 4 9.29 3.66 -4.07
N PRO A 5 10.39 4.39 -4.29
CA PRO A 5 10.45 5.81 -3.98
C PRO A 5 9.35 6.60 -4.68
N HIS A 6 8.67 7.47 -3.93
CA HIS A 6 7.81 8.49 -4.54
C HIS A 6 8.66 9.65 -5.08
N LYS A 7 8.02 10.58 -5.80
CA LYS A 7 8.70 11.66 -6.52
C LYS A 7 9.73 12.42 -5.66
N ASP A 8 9.40 12.68 -4.39
CA ASP A 8 10.25 13.46 -3.48
C ASP A 8 11.39 12.63 -2.85
N GLU A 9 11.51 11.36 -3.20
CA GLU A 9 12.59 10.45 -2.77
C GLU A 9 13.47 10.00 -3.94
N LEU A 10 13.18 10.37 -5.18
CA LEU A 10 13.96 9.93 -6.34
C LEU A 10 15.42 10.44 -6.33
N ASP A 11 15.64 11.66 -5.84
CA ASP A 11 16.96 12.29 -5.76
C ASP A 11 17.67 12.06 -4.43
N LYS A 12 17.05 11.30 -3.51
CA LYS A 12 17.60 11.05 -2.18
C LYS A 12 18.60 9.91 -2.20
N ASN A 13 19.56 9.97 -1.28
CA ASN A 13 20.42 8.81 -1.03
C ASN A 13 19.57 7.65 -0.49
N ARG A 14 20.02 6.43 -0.74
CA ARG A 14 19.33 5.21 -0.31
C ARG A 14 18.99 5.19 1.18
N ASP A 15 19.89 5.73 2.02
CA ASP A 15 19.74 5.76 3.47
C ASP A 15 18.65 6.74 3.94
N ASP A 16 18.25 7.68 3.08
CA ASP A 16 17.23 8.69 3.34
C ASP A 16 15.83 8.27 2.84
N ILE A 17 15.70 7.11 2.19
CA ILE A 17 14.42 6.58 1.71
C ILE A 17 13.70 5.92 2.88
N LYS A 18 12.51 6.43 3.23
CA LYS A 18 11.74 5.91 4.37
C LYS A 18 11.27 4.47 4.16
N GLY A 19 11.05 4.07 2.91
CA GLY A 19 10.47 2.78 2.56
C GLY A 19 9.00 2.70 2.99
N CYS A 20 8.41 1.52 2.84
CA CYS A 20 7.05 1.24 3.30
C CYS A 20 7.05 0.35 4.54
N THR A 21 5.93 0.33 5.27
CA THR A 21 5.73 -0.60 6.38
C THR A 21 4.63 -1.59 6.07
N ILE A 22 4.86 -2.86 6.39
CA ILE A 22 3.88 -3.95 6.22
C ILE A 22 3.76 -4.66 7.56
N GLY A 23 2.54 -4.72 8.09
CA GLY A 23 2.23 -5.37 9.35
C GLY A 23 2.45 -6.87 9.32
N ALA A 24 2.66 -7.46 10.51
CA ALA A 24 2.83 -8.89 10.67
C ALA A 24 1.62 -9.68 10.16
N ASN A 25 1.87 -10.92 9.71
CA ASN A 25 0.86 -11.85 9.19
C ASN A 25 0.09 -11.36 7.95
N SER A 26 0.59 -10.32 7.28
CA SER A 26 0.01 -9.85 6.03
C SER A 26 0.49 -10.69 4.85
N THR A 27 -0.42 -10.99 3.93
CA THR A 27 -0.11 -11.71 2.69
C THR A 27 -0.10 -10.71 1.54
N ILE A 28 1.09 -10.42 1.04
CA ILE A 28 1.28 -9.50 -0.09
C ILE A 28 1.58 -10.31 -1.34
N ARG A 29 0.61 -10.34 -2.27
CA ARG A 29 0.77 -10.94 -3.61
C ARG A 29 1.49 -9.96 -4.55
N PRO A 30 1.87 -10.35 -5.78
CA PRO A 30 2.50 -9.44 -6.72
C PRO A 30 1.65 -8.17 -6.96
N GLY A 31 2.26 -7.00 -6.74
CA GLY A 31 1.63 -5.68 -6.85
C GLY A 31 2.65 -4.58 -6.56
N ALA A 32 2.18 -3.38 -6.27
CA ALA A 32 3.00 -2.21 -5.99
C ALA A 32 2.59 -1.55 -4.65
N ILE A 33 3.56 -1.36 -3.76
CA ILE A 33 3.43 -0.51 -2.56
C ILE A 33 4.53 0.54 -2.63
N TYR A 34 4.15 1.81 -2.63
CA TYR A 34 5.09 2.93 -2.64
C TYR A 34 5.70 3.15 -1.26
N SER A 35 6.85 3.82 -1.24
CA SER A 35 7.47 4.34 -0.02
C SER A 35 6.48 5.24 0.72
N THR A 36 6.69 5.38 2.03
CA THR A 36 5.83 6.05 3.02
C THR A 36 4.45 5.42 3.25
N ALA A 37 3.99 4.51 2.37
CA ALA A 37 2.76 3.77 2.59
C ALA A 37 2.88 2.81 3.78
N LYS A 38 1.77 2.63 4.49
CA LYS A 38 1.65 1.75 5.66
C LYS A 38 0.51 0.77 5.46
N VAL A 39 0.83 -0.51 5.56
CA VAL A 39 -0.15 -1.60 5.51
C VAL A 39 -0.22 -2.25 6.89
N GLY A 40 -1.42 -2.32 7.46
CA GLY A 40 -1.67 -2.95 8.76
C GLY A 40 -1.39 -4.46 8.79
N LYS A 41 -1.60 -5.04 9.97
CA LYS A 41 -1.42 -6.48 10.24
C LYS A 41 -2.58 -7.28 9.67
N ASN A 42 -2.33 -8.56 9.40
CA ASN A 42 -3.36 -9.50 8.90
C ASN A 42 -4.06 -9.03 7.61
N THR A 43 -3.42 -8.14 6.85
CA THR A 43 -3.97 -7.59 5.61
C THR A 43 -3.59 -8.49 4.43
N ARG A 44 -4.52 -8.71 3.52
CA ARG A 44 -4.34 -9.60 2.37
C ARG A 44 -4.52 -8.82 1.08
N THR A 45 -3.67 -9.10 0.10
CA THR A 45 -3.77 -8.48 -1.23
C THR A 45 -4.01 -9.51 -2.34
N GLY A 46 -4.75 -9.09 -3.37
CA GLY A 46 -4.87 -9.76 -4.66
C GLY A 46 -3.67 -9.44 -5.56
N HIS A 47 -3.78 -9.74 -6.86
CA HIS A 47 -2.69 -9.44 -7.80
C HIS A 47 -2.81 -8.04 -8.38
N ASN A 48 -1.69 -7.46 -8.82
CA ASN A 48 -1.63 -6.19 -9.54
C ASN A 48 -2.32 -5.04 -8.80
N PHE A 49 -2.37 -5.10 -7.48
CA PHE A 49 -2.85 -3.99 -6.67
C PHE A 49 -1.80 -2.87 -6.63
N LEU A 50 -2.23 -1.64 -6.37
CA LEU A 50 -1.39 -0.46 -6.21
C LEU A 50 -1.80 0.28 -4.94
N VAL A 51 -0.83 0.51 -4.05
CA VAL A 51 -0.95 1.42 -2.89
C VAL A 51 0.09 2.51 -3.05
N ARG A 52 -0.37 3.76 -3.13
CA ARG A 52 0.48 4.93 -3.32
C ARG A 52 1.01 5.53 -2.02
N GLU A 53 1.91 6.49 -2.18
CA GLU A 53 2.59 7.20 -1.11
C GLU A 53 1.62 7.80 -0.08
N ASN A 54 2.10 7.96 1.14
CA ASN A 54 1.39 8.56 2.28
C ASN A 54 0.06 7.89 2.65
N THR A 55 -0.24 6.73 2.08
CA THR A 55 -1.46 5.99 2.35
C THR A 55 -1.33 5.13 3.60
N VAL A 56 -2.37 5.10 4.42
CA VAL A 56 -2.49 4.23 5.60
C VAL A 56 -3.63 3.24 5.39
N ILE A 57 -3.31 1.96 5.47
CA ILE A 57 -4.27 0.86 5.46
C ILE A 57 -4.29 0.22 6.85
N GLY A 58 -5.48 0.15 7.44
CA GLY A 58 -5.71 -0.49 8.73
C GLY A 58 -5.45 -1.99 8.76
N ASP A 59 -5.73 -2.58 9.92
CA ASP A 59 -5.54 -4.01 10.18
C ASP A 59 -6.69 -4.84 9.58
N GLY A 60 -6.38 -6.07 9.16
CA GLY A 60 -7.40 -7.04 8.70
C GLY A 60 -8.03 -6.72 7.35
N CYS A 61 -7.42 -5.82 6.55
CA CYS A 61 -8.00 -5.41 5.27
C CYS A 61 -7.85 -6.48 4.18
N LEU A 62 -8.74 -6.43 3.18
CA LEU A 62 -8.62 -7.17 1.93
C LEU A 62 -8.54 -6.18 0.75
N ILE A 63 -7.40 -6.17 0.08
CA ILE A 63 -7.16 -5.39 -1.14
C ILE A 63 -7.32 -6.33 -2.32
N GLY A 64 -8.40 -6.22 -3.09
CA GLY A 64 -8.67 -7.09 -4.24
C GLY A 64 -7.65 -6.98 -5.38
N THR A 65 -7.75 -7.90 -6.36
CA THR A 65 -6.95 -7.84 -7.58
C THR A 65 -7.24 -6.55 -8.36
N ASN A 66 -6.21 -5.92 -8.93
CA ASN A 66 -6.30 -4.65 -9.68
C ASN A 66 -6.91 -3.49 -8.88
N VAL A 67 -6.91 -3.54 -7.54
CA VAL A 67 -7.33 -2.40 -6.72
C VAL A 67 -6.26 -1.33 -6.73
N VAL A 68 -6.68 -0.07 -6.87
CA VAL A 68 -5.81 1.10 -6.79
C VAL A 68 -6.27 1.97 -5.62
N ILE A 69 -5.36 2.19 -4.67
CA ILE A 69 -5.52 3.15 -3.57
C ILE A 69 -4.54 4.29 -3.85
N ASP A 70 -5.09 5.48 -4.12
CA ASP A 70 -4.32 6.66 -4.48
C ASP A 70 -3.57 7.25 -3.28
N ASN A 71 -2.76 8.28 -3.51
CA ASN A 71 -1.95 8.88 -2.45
C ASN A 71 -2.81 9.49 -1.33
N ASP A 72 -2.22 9.62 -0.13
CA ASP A 72 -2.81 10.30 1.04
C ASP A 72 -4.16 9.73 1.53
N CYS A 73 -4.48 8.48 1.20
CA CYS A 73 -5.70 7.81 1.66
C CYS A 73 -5.55 7.28 3.10
N VAL A 74 -6.65 7.30 3.87
CA VAL A 74 -6.75 6.64 5.18
C VAL A 74 -7.88 5.62 5.16
N VAL A 75 -7.51 4.34 5.21
CA VAL A 75 -8.42 3.20 5.25
C VAL A 75 -8.45 2.64 6.67
N GLY A 76 -9.65 2.47 7.22
CA GLY A 76 -9.86 1.88 8.54
C GLY A 76 -9.62 0.36 8.58
N ASP A 77 -9.89 -0.24 9.74
CA ASP A 77 -9.71 -1.68 9.93
C ASP A 77 -10.83 -2.50 9.27
N ASN A 78 -10.50 -3.73 8.87
CA ASN A 78 -11.42 -4.72 8.30
C ASN A 78 -12.16 -4.27 7.03
N CYS A 79 -11.60 -3.30 6.29
CA CYS A 79 -12.14 -2.90 5.00
C CYS A 79 -11.87 -3.96 3.93
N SER A 80 -12.81 -4.13 2.99
CA SER A 80 -12.66 -5.05 1.86
C SER A 80 -12.95 -4.32 0.55
N PHE A 81 -11.94 -4.22 -0.30
CA PHE A 81 -12.03 -3.64 -1.63
C PHE A 81 -12.11 -4.76 -2.66
N GLN A 82 -13.18 -4.76 -3.45
CA GLN A 82 -13.38 -5.75 -4.49
C GLN A 82 -12.52 -5.46 -5.72
N THR A 83 -12.35 -6.46 -6.57
CA THR A 83 -11.50 -6.39 -7.77
C THR A 83 -11.82 -5.17 -8.63
N GLY A 84 -10.77 -4.42 -9.02
CA GLY A 84 -10.88 -3.24 -9.87
C GLY A 84 -11.41 -1.98 -9.18
N ALA A 85 -11.59 -1.99 -7.86
CA ALA A 85 -11.98 -0.79 -7.13
C ALA A 85 -10.87 0.29 -7.20
N TYR A 86 -11.30 1.54 -7.35
CA TYR A 86 -10.43 2.72 -7.25
C TYR A 86 -10.85 3.55 -6.04
N ILE A 87 -9.87 3.90 -5.21
CA ILE A 87 -10.05 4.70 -4.02
C ILE A 87 -9.26 6.00 -4.25
N PRO A 88 -9.95 7.11 -4.60
CA PRO A 88 -9.31 8.41 -4.81
C PRO A 88 -8.97 9.08 -3.48
N THR A 89 -8.03 10.02 -3.54
CA THR A 89 -7.67 10.95 -2.46
C THR A 89 -8.82 11.90 -2.10
#